data_AF-A0A7S2NUR3-F1
#
_entry.id   AF-A0A7S2NUR3-F1
#
_cell.length_a   1.000
_cell.length_b   1.000
_cell.length_c   1.000
_cell.angle_alpha   90.00
_cell.angle_beta   90.00
_cell.angle_gamma   90.00
#
_symmetry.space_group_name_H-M   'P 1'
#
loop_
_entity.id
_entity.type
_entity.pdbx_description
1 polymer ?
#
loop_
_entity_poly.entity_id
_entity_poly.type
_entity_poly.pdbx_seq_one_letter_code
_entity_poly.pdbx_strand_id
1 'polypeptide(L)'
;NIRFRYVRDAATGQAQPELVVLDAGLAVKLSRRDRRNFIEVFHAIAMNDGRRAGQLMLERSPGDRRRVVDEEGFVSGVAALIGSLRSGGIALGQVRLGDVFGNMLSLACDHRVKLETGFVTVATSIIVIEGVGRQLRPLVDIILAARPLLVEAFTQRLW
;
A
#
# COMPACT_ATOMS: atom_id res chain seq x y z
N ASN A 1 -20.06 -8.49 -1.71
CA ASN A 1 -19.62 -7.15 -1.25
C ASN A 1 -19.09 -6.24 -2.36
N ILE A 2 -18.82 -6.76 -3.56
CA ILE A 2 -18.66 -5.97 -4.79
C ILE A 2 -19.58 -6.60 -5.85
N ARG A 3 -20.30 -5.80 -6.65
CA ARG A 3 -21.13 -6.27 -7.77
C ARG A 3 -20.73 -5.55 -9.05
N PHE A 4 -20.71 -6.29 -10.16
CA PHE A 4 -20.60 -5.73 -11.49
C PHE A 4 -21.99 -5.72 -12.13
N ARG A 5 -22.40 -4.60 -12.70
CA ARG A 5 -23.58 -4.52 -13.56
C ARG A 5 -23.26 -3.70 -14.80
N TYR A 6 -24.11 -3.82 -15.82
CA TYR A 6 -24.07 -2.96 -16.98
C TYR A 6 -25.24 -1.97 -16.90
N VAL A 7 -24.94 -0.68 -17.02
CA VAL A 7 -25.95 0.37 -17.11
C VAL A 7 -26.02 0.83 -18.56
N ARG A 8 -27.22 0.88 -19.12
CA ARG A 8 -27.41 1.46 -20.44
C ARG A 8 -27.39 2.97 -20.33
N ASP A 9 -26.49 3.59 -21.07
CA ASP A 9 -26.47 5.02 -21.27
C ASP A 9 -27.75 5.43 -22.03
N ALA A 10 -28.52 6.35 -21.46
CA ALA A 10 -29.82 6.74 -22.00
C ALA A 10 -29.72 7.54 -23.32
N ALA A 11 -28.56 8.15 -23.60
CA ALA A 11 -28.35 8.96 -24.80
C ALA A 11 -27.78 8.15 -25.98
N THR A 12 -26.96 7.14 -25.69
CA THR A 12 -26.25 6.34 -26.71
C THR A 12 -26.75 4.91 -26.82
N GLY A 13 -27.55 4.42 -25.86
CA GLY A 13 -28.05 3.04 -25.79
C GLY A 13 -26.97 1.99 -25.46
N GLN A 14 -25.72 2.42 -25.33
CA GLN A 14 -24.57 1.56 -25.06
C GLN A 14 -24.55 1.11 -23.59
N ALA A 15 -24.21 -0.16 -23.38
CA ALA A 15 -24.07 -0.73 -22.05
C ALA A 15 -22.66 -0.43 -21.50
N GLN A 16 -22.59 0.38 -20.45
CA GLN A 16 -21.34 0.71 -19.76
C GLN A 16 -21.18 -0.15 -18.50
N PRO A 17 -20.00 -0.70 -18.23
CA PRO A 17 -19.75 -1.46 -17.01
C PRO A 17 -19.73 -0.52 -15.79
N GLU A 18 -20.38 -0.94 -14.71
CA GLU A 18 -20.40 -0.24 -13.42
C GLU A 18 -19.95 -1.18 -12.30
N LEU A 19 -19.06 -0.66 -11.45
CA LEU A 19 -18.58 -1.32 -10.25
C LEU A 19 -19.32 -0.79 -9.03
N VAL A 20 -20.10 -1.64 -8.36
CA VAL A 20 -20.83 -1.30 -7.14
C VAL A 20 -20.12 -1.90 -5.94
N VAL A 21 -19.59 -1.06 -5.07
CA VAL A 21 -18.95 -1.46 -3.80
C VAL A 21 -19.98 -1.35 -2.68
N LEU A 22 -20.27 -2.47 -2.01
CA LEU A 22 -21.32 -2.54 -0.98
C LEU A 22 -20.75 -2.61 0.44
N ASP A 23 -19.46 -2.97 0.57
CA ASP A 23 -18.80 -3.13 1.86
C ASP A 23 -17.76 -2.04 2.06
N ALA A 24 -17.91 -1.34 3.18
CA ALA A 24 -17.05 -0.26 3.62
C ALA A 24 -16.35 -0.60 4.96
N GLY A 25 -16.29 -1.88 5.34
CA GLY A 25 -15.74 -2.32 6.63
C GLY A 25 -14.25 -1.98 6.84
N LEU A 26 -13.52 -1.67 5.77
CA LEU A 26 -12.13 -1.18 5.81
C LEU A 26 -12.00 0.29 5.39
N ALA A 27 -13.11 1.03 5.28
CA ALA A 27 -13.07 2.44 4.92
C ALA A 27 -12.47 3.27 6.07
N VAL A 28 -11.42 4.02 5.76
CA VAL A 28 -10.72 4.90 6.71
C VAL A 28 -10.63 6.31 6.12
N LYS A 29 -10.89 7.31 6.97
CA LYS A 29 -10.62 8.71 6.63
C LYS A 29 -9.20 9.06 7.05
N LEU A 30 -8.33 9.29 6.07
CA LEU A 30 -6.99 9.78 6.34
C LEU A 30 -7.00 11.29 6.59
N SER A 31 -6.31 11.74 7.64
CA SER A 31 -6.01 13.16 7.82
C SER A 31 -5.04 13.63 6.72
N ARG A 32 -4.90 14.95 6.53
CA ARG A 32 -3.88 15.49 5.59
C ARG A 32 -2.47 15.00 5.94
N ARG A 33 -2.17 14.87 7.24
CA ARG A 33 -0.89 14.36 7.74
C ARG A 33 -0.71 12.88 7.38
N ASP A 34 -1.71 12.05 7.64
CA ASP A 34 -1.60 10.60 7.42
C ASP A 34 -1.54 10.27 5.93
N ARG A 35 -2.32 11.00 5.11
CA ARG A 35 -2.26 10.90 3.65
C ARG A 35 -0.87 11.25 3.13
N ARG A 36 -0.27 12.36 3.59
CA ARG A 36 1.11 12.71 3.23
C ARG A 36 2.11 11.64 3.68
N ASN A 37 1.98 11.19 4.93
CA ASN A 37 2.86 10.18 5.50
C ASN A 37 2.85 8.89 4.66
N PHE A 38 1.66 8.44 4.28
CA PHE A 38 1.44 7.26 3.44
C PHE A 38 2.07 7.44 2.05
N ILE A 39 1.78 8.56 1.38
CA ILE A 39 2.26 8.83 0.02
C ILE A 39 3.79 8.87 -0.05
N GLU A 40 4.44 9.47 0.94
CA GLU A 40 5.91 9.54 0.97
C GLU A 40 6.55 8.17 1.22
N VAL A 41 5.96 7.32 2.08
CA VAL A 41 6.42 5.92 2.26
C VAL A 41 6.22 5.14 0.96
N PHE A 42 5.05 5.24 0.34
CA PHE A 42 4.76 4.55 -0.92
C PHE A 42 5.66 5.01 -2.07
N HIS A 43 5.98 6.29 -2.11
CA HIS A 43 6.93 6.83 -3.08
C HIS A 43 8.34 6.30 -2.86
N ALA A 44 8.83 6.25 -1.61
CA ALA A 44 10.11 5.63 -1.31
C ALA A 44 10.15 4.15 -1.77
N ILE A 45 9.08 3.39 -1.53
CA ILE A 45 8.94 2.01 -2.03
C ILE A 45 8.98 1.97 -3.57
N ALA A 46 8.20 2.81 -4.24
CA ALA A 46 8.12 2.86 -5.70
C ALA A 46 9.44 3.27 -6.37
N MET A 47 10.23 4.11 -5.69
CA MET A 47 11.57 4.53 -6.12
C MET A 47 12.68 3.55 -5.68
N ASN A 48 12.32 2.40 -5.09
CA ASN A 48 13.25 1.39 -4.59
C ASN A 48 14.20 1.94 -3.50
N ASP A 49 13.76 2.93 -2.75
CA ASP A 49 14.49 3.50 -1.62
C ASP A 49 13.96 2.90 -0.31
N GLY A 50 14.28 1.63 -0.08
CA GLY A 50 13.78 0.91 1.07
C GLY A 50 14.33 1.42 2.41
N ARG A 51 15.55 1.97 2.42
CA ARG A 51 16.07 2.65 3.63
C ARG A 51 15.27 3.89 3.96
N ARG A 52 14.94 4.72 2.96
CA ARG A 52 14.09 5.89 3.20
C ARG A 52 12.71 5.49 3.68
N ALA A 53 12.12 4.43 3.13
CA ALA A 53 10.84 3.90 3.62
C ALA A 53 10.92 3.52 5.11
N GLY A 54 11.94 2.77 5.52
CA GLY A 54 12.14 2.39 6.93
C GLY A 54 12.34 3.58 7.86
N GLN A 55 13.14 4.57 7.45
CA GLN A 55 13.33 5.82 8.19
C GLN A 55 12.01 6.58 8.37
N LEU A 56 11.25 6.74 7.29
CA LEU A 56 9.94 7.42 7.34
C LEU A 56 8.98 6.71 8.29
N MET A 57 8.97 5.38 8.32
CA MET A 57 8.13 4.61 9.24
C MET A 57 8.55 4.81 10.70
N LEU A 58 9.84 4.90 10.99
CA LEU A 58 10.36 5.19 12.34
C LEU A 58 10.04 6.63 12.77
N GLU A 59 10.33 7.62 11.92
CA GLU A 59 10.08 9.05 12.18
C GLU A 59 8.61 9.33 12.51
N ARG A 60 7.70 8.51 11.97
CA ARG A 60 6.24 8.70 12.04
C ARG A 60 5.53 7.71 12.96
N SER A 61 6.29 6.81 13.58
CA SER A 61 5.78 5.88 14.58
C SER A 61 5.08 6.66 15.70
N PRO A 62 3.80 6.36 16.02
CA PRO A 62 3.11 7.00 17.15
C PRO A 62 3.60 6.49 18.52
N GLY A 63 4.55 5.54 18.55
CA GLY A 63 5.12 5.00 19.78
C GLY A 63 6.20 5.91 20.38
N ASP A 64 6.56 5.64 21.64
CA ASP A 64 7.72 6.28 22.26
C ASP A 64 9.01 5.77 21.59
N ARG A 65 9.75 6.66 20.94
CA ARG A 65 11.01 6.38 20.25
C ARG A 65 12.01 5.66 21.16
N ARG A 66 12.02 5.96 22.46
CA ARG A 66 12.94 5.33 23.44
C ARG A 66 12.69 3.84 23.66
N ARG A 67 11.52 3.36 23.25
CA ARG A 67 11.15 1.94 23.34
C ARG A 67 11.53 1.15 22.10
N VAL A 68 11.88 1.83 21.01
CA VAL A 68 12.37 1.19 19.79
C VAL A 68 13.71 0.55 20.09
N VAL A 69 13.85 -0.70 19.68
CA VAL A 69 15.08 -1.48 19.79
C VAL A 69 15.71 -1.53 18.41
N ASP A 70 17.03 -1.29 18.34
CA ASP A 70 17.83 -1.38 17.12
C ASP A 70 17.19 -0.70 15.89
N GLU A 71 17.21 0.64 15.89
CA GLU A 71 16.61 1.43 14.81
C GLU A 71 17.21 1.09 13.44
N GLU A 72 18.51 0.82 13.37
CA GLU A 72 19.19 0.48 12.12
C GLU A 72 18.83 -0.94 11.67
N GLY A 73 18.67 -1.89 12.60
CA GLY A 73 18.10 -3.21 12.33
C GLY A 73 16.72 -3.13 11.68
N PHE A 74 15.85 -2.25 12.18
CA PHE A 74 14.55 -2.01 11.55
C PHE A 74 14.69 -1.41 10.14
N VAL A 75 15.49 -0.35 9.96
CA VAL A 75 15.66 0.30 8.64
C VAL A 75 16.26 -0.67 7.61
N SER A 76 17.28 -1.42 8.00
CA SER A 76 17.93 -2.40 7.13
C SER A 76 17.00 -3.57 6.79
N GLY A 77 16.20 -4.05 7.75
CA GLY A 77 15.17 -5.06 7.53
C GLY A 77 14.10 -4.58 6.53
N VAL A 78 13.60 -3.35 6.67
CA VAL A 78 12.67 -2.75 5.70
C VAL A 78 13.29 -2.66 4.31
N ALA A 79 14.55 -2.24 4.23
CA ALA A 79 15.27 -2.17 2.96
C ALA A 79 15.43 -3.54 2.29
N ALA A 80 15.71 -4.59 3.06
CA ALA A 80 15.80 -5.96 2.57
C ALA A 80 14.44 -6.48 2.07
N LEU A 81 13.35 -6.19 2.78
CA LEU A 81 11.99 -6.55 2.36
C LEU A 81 11.60 -5.87 1.05
N ILE A 82 11.94 -4.59 0.89
CA ILE A 82 11.65 -3.86 -0.35
C ILE A 82 12.56 -4.33 -1.49
N GLY A 83 13.81 -4.66 -1.21
CA GLY A 83 14.73 -5.24 -2.19
C GLY A 83 14.24 -6.58 -2.73
N SER A 84 13.71 -7.45 -1.87
CA SER A 84 13.25 -8.80 -2.25
C SER A 84 12.03 -8.77 -3.18
N LEU A 85 11.14 -7.77 -3.03
CA LEU A 85 10.00 -7.53 -3.93
C LEU A 85 10.41 -7.37 -5.40
N ARG A 86 11.60 -6.81 -5.67
CA ARG A 86 12.04 -6.52 -7.04
C ARG A 86 12.71 -7.70 -7.72
N SER A 87 13.46 -8.51 -6.97
CA SER A 87 14.14 -9.70 -7.50
C SER A 87 13.18 -10.75 -8.09
N GLY A 88 11.91 -10.74 -7.68
CA GLY A 88 10.87 -11.64 -8.21
C GLY A 88 9.94 -11.04 -9.26
N GLY A 89 10.00 -9.72 -9.52
CA GLY A 89 8.97 -8.98 -10.27
C GLY A 89 7.65 -8.86 -9.50
N ILE A 90 7.02 -7.68 -9.45
CA ILE A 90 5.77 -7.46 -8.69
C ILE A 90 4.57 -7.81 -9.58
N ALA A 91 4.66 -8.91 -10.34
CA ALA A 91 3.48 -9.50 -10.95
C ALA A 91 2.60 -10.06 -9.83
N LEU A 92 1.32 -9.71 -9.81
CA LEU A 92 0.33 -10.18 -8.84
C LEU A 92 0.41 -11.69 -8.56
N GLY A 93 0.73 -12.50 -9.57
CA GLY A 93 0.88 -13.96 -9.45
C GLY A 93 2.14 -14.47 -8.73
N GLN A 94 3.22 -13.67 -8.62
CA GLN A 94 4.50 -14.11 -8.06
C GLN A 94 4.79 -13.53 -6.67
N VAL A 95 4.33 -12.31 -6.39
CA VAL A 95 4.51 -11.67 -5.09
C VAL A 95 3.22 -11.76 -4.28
N ARG A 96 3.30 -12.35 -3.08
CA ARG A 96 2.22 -12.31 -2.09
C ARG A 96 2.41 -11.08 -1.22
N LEU A 97 1.68 -10.00 -1.51
CA LEU A 97 1.75 -8.77 -0.69
C LEU A 97 1.40 -9.04 0.79
N GLY A 98 0.55 -10.04 1.05
CA GLY A 98 0.27 -10.51 2.41
C GLY A 98 1.51 -10.98 3.17
N ASP A 99 2.42 -11.72 2.53
CA ASP A 99 3.64 -12.22 3.17
C ASP A 99 4.61 -11.07 3.47
N VAL A 100 4.74 -10.14 2.53
CA VAL A 100 5.59 -8.94 2.69
C VAL A 100 5.07 -8.07 3.83
N PHE A 101 3.75 -7.88 3.90
CA PHE A 101 3.13 -7.14 4.98
C PHE A 101 3.25 -7.87 6.32
N GLY A 102 3.08 -9.19 6.35
CA GLY A 102 3.33 -10.02 7.53
C GLY A 102 4.75 -9.87 8.05
N ASN A 103 5.76 -9.95 7.16
CA ASN A 103 7.16 -9.75 7.53
C ASN A 103 7.43 -8.32 8.03
N MET A 104 6.79 -7.31 7.44
CA MET A 104 6.87 -5.93 7.93
C MET A 104 6.29 -5.80 9.35
N LEU A 105 5.15 -6.44 9.63
CA LEU A 105 4.55 -6.45 10.97
C LEU A 105 5.46 -7.17 11.98
N SER A 106 6.04 -8.31 11.61
CA SER A 106 7.01 -9.02 12.44
C SER A 106 8.23 -8.14 12.75
N LEU A 107 8.80 -7.50 11.74
CA LEU A 107 9.93 -6.59 11.91
C LEU A 107 9.59 -5.42 12.85
N ALA A 108 8.39 -4.86 12.72
CA ALA A 108 7.90 -3.81 13.60
C ALA A 108 7.73 -4.30 15.05
N CYS A 109 7.24 -5.53 15.24
CA CYS A 109 7.16 -6.15 16.57
C CYS A 109 8.54 -6.39 17.18
N ASP A 110 9.47 -6.98 16.43
CA ASP A 110 10.83 -7.33 16.90
C ASP A 110 11.60 -6.10 17.37
N HIS A 111 11.46 -4.99 16.63
CA HIS A 111 12.12 -3.71 16.93
C HIS A 111 11.25 -2.77 17.78
N ARG A 112 10.07 -3.21 18.21
CA ARG A 112 9.10 -2.42 19.00
C ARG A 112 8.70 -1.09 18.36
N VAL A 113 8.64 -1.08 17.03
CA VAL A 113 8.15 0.04 16.24
C VAL A 113 6.63 -0.03 16.18
N LYS A 114 5.96 0.95 16.78
CA LYS A 114 4.51 1.06 16.67
C LYS A 114 4.17 1.58 15.28
N LEU A 115 3.36 0.85 14.52
CA LEU A 115 2.84 1.35 13.24
C LEU A 115 1.59 2.20 13.48
N GLU A 116 1.39 3.18 12.61
CA GLU A 116 0.20 4.02 12.60
C GLU A 116 -1.02 3.19 12.12
N THR A 117 -2.16 3.34 12.78
CA THR A 117 -3.35 2.51 12.53
C THR A 117 -3.90 2.70 11.11
N GLY A 118 -4.00 3.95 10.65
CA GLY A 118 -4.43 4.27 9.29
C GLY A 118 -3.54 3.62 8.23
N PHE A 119 -2.21 3.59 8.44
CA PHE A 119 -1.27 2.90 7.56
C PHE A 119 -1.59 1.39 7.48
N VAL A 120 -1.78 0.73 8.62
CA VAL A 120 -2.12 -0.70 8.68
C VAL A 120 -3.46 -0.98 8.00
N THR A 121 -4.47 -0.14 8.21
CA THR A 121 -5.78 -0.28 7.55
C THR A 121 -5.66 -0.16 6.04
N VAL A 122 -4.96 0.86 5.54
CA VAL A 122 -4.78 1.05 4.09
C VAL A 122 -4.00 -0.11 3.47
N ALA A 123 -2.91 -0.56 4.12
CA ALA A 123 -2.15 -1.73 3.66
C ALA A 123 -3.03 -3.00 3.61
N THR A 124 -3.87 -3.20 4.62
CA THR A 124 -4.84 -4.31 4.65
C THR A 124 -5.84 -4.21 3.49
N SER A 125 -6.38 -3.01 3.21
CA SER A 125 -7.26 -2.79 2.06
C SER A 125 -6.58 -3.14 0.74
N ILE A 126 -5.30 -2.78 0.58
CA ILE A 126 -4.52 -3.11 -0.62
C ILE A 126 -4.38 -4.63 -0.77
N ILE A 127 -4.07 -5.37 0.31
CA ILE A 127 -3.94 -6.83 0.28
C ILE A 127 -5.27 -7.52 -0.08
N VAL A 128 -6.39 -7.01 0.42
CA VAL A 128 -7.72 -7.53 0.07
C VAL A 128 -8.02 -7.31 -1.41
N ILE A 129 -7.76 -6.09 -1.92
CA ILE A 129 -7.96 -5.76 -3.34
C ILE A 129 -7.00 -6.56 -4.23
N GLU A 130 -5.77 -6.77 -3.79
CA GLU A 130 -4.76 -7.62 -4.43
C GLU A 130 -5.31 -9.05 -4.60
N GLY A 131 -5.83 -9.65 -3.53
CA GLY A 131 -6.44 -10.99 -3.58
C GLY A 131 -7.58 -11.12 -4.60
N VAL A 132 -8.40 -10.06 -4.77
CA VAL A 132 -9.45 -9.99 -5.81
C VAL A 132 -8.83 -9.79 -7.19
N GLY A 133 -7.86 -8.88 -7.31
CA GLY A 133 -7.15 -8.57 -8.55
C GLY A 133 -6.41 -9.78 -9.13
N ARG A 134 -5.79 -10.61 -8.30
CA ARG A 134 -5.12 -11.85 -8.70
C ARG A 134 -6.09 -12.85 -9.36
N GLN A 135 -7.35 -12.91 -8.90
CA GLN A 135 -8.37 -13.78 -9.50
C GLN A 135 -8.82 -13.29 -10.89
N LEU A 136 -8.77 -11.97 -11.13
CA LEU A 136 -9.24 -11.36 -12.38
C LEU A 136 -8.14 -11.18 -13.43
N ARG A 137 -6.96 -10.70 -13.01
CA ARG A 137 -5.82 -10.32 -13.86
C ARG A 137 -4.49 -10.65 -13.14
N PRO A 138 -4.10 -11.92 -13.05
CA PRO A 138 -2.91 -12.35 -12.28
C PRO A 138 -1.56 -11.82 -12.80
N LEU A 139 -1.51 -11.28 -14.01
CA LEU A 139 -0.28 -10.78 -14.64
C LEU A 139 -0.07 -9.27 -14.49
N VAL A 140 -0.99 -8.54 -13.85
CA VAL A 140 -0.82 -7.09 -13.64
C VAL A 140 0.26 -6.84 -12.59
N ASP A 141 1.13 -5.88 -12.86
CA ASP A 141 2.06 -5.33 -11.87
C ASP A 141 1.41 -4.13 -11.17
N ILE A 142 1.12 -4.27 -9.87
CA ILE A 142 0.42 -3.22 -9.10
C ILE A 142 1.27 -1.95 -9.03
N ILE A 143 2.59 -2.06 -8.84
CA ILE A 143 3.44 -0.88 -8.67
C ILE A 143 3.54 -0.12 -9.98
N LEU A 144 3.68 -0.84 -11.11
CA LEU A 144 3.66 -0.23 -12.43
C LEU A 144 2.33 0.49 -12.70
N ALA A 145 1.20 -0.15 -12.35
CA ALA A 145 -0.13 0.43 -12.50
C ALA A 145 -0.35 1.65 -11.59
N ALA A 146 0.23 1.65 -10.39
CA ALA A 146 0.11 2.73 -9.41
C ALA A 146 1.05 3.92 -9.71
N ARG A 147 2.14 3.71 -10.45
CA ARG A 147 3.14 4.75 -10.76
C ARG A 147 2.54 6.07 -11.27
N PRO A 148 1.66 6.11 -12.29
CA PRO A 148 1.10 7.38 -12.76
C PRO A 148 0.28 8.10 -11.67
N LEU A 149 -0.47 7.36 -10.85
CA LEU A 149 -1.24 7.91 -9.73
C LEU A 149 -0.33 8.51 -8.65
N LEU A 150 0.80 7.85 -8.36
CA LEU A 150 1.79 8.36 -7.41
C LEU A 150 2.49 9.62 -7.91
N VAL A 151 2.84 9.67 -9.21
CA VAL A 151 3.43 10.87 -9.84
C VAL A 151 2.44 12.02 -9.84
N GLU A 152 1.18 11.78 -10.17
CA GLU A 152 0.14 12.80 -10.16
C GLU A 152 -0.09 13.33 -8.73
N ALA A 153 -0.22 12.43 -7.75
CA ALA A 153 -0.34 12.79 -6.35
C ALA A 153 0.82 13.70 -5.90
N PHE A 154 2.07 13.38 -6.30
CA PHE A 154 3.25 14.20 -6.02
C PHE A 154 3.25 15.56 -6.74
N THR A 155 2.84 15.58 -8.01
CA THR A 155 2.97 16.74 -8.90
C THR A 155 1.88 17.77 -8.65
N GLN A 156 0.63 17.34 -8.46
CA GLN A 156 -0.52 18.24 -8.39
C GLN A 156 -0.57 19.09 -7.11
N ARG A 157 0.35 18.92 -6.17
CA ARG A 157 0.33 19.66 -4.90
C ARG A 157 -1.06 19.65 -4.24
N LEU A 158 -1.85 18.59 -4.46
CA LEU A 158 -3.13 18.39 -3.79
C LEU A 158 -2.83 17.97 -2.35
N TRP A 159 -2.29 18.90 -1.56
CA TRP A 159 -2.04 18.75 -0.12
C TRP A 159 -2.58 19.96 0.62
#